data_AF-A0A5P1EVX3-F1
#
_entry.id   AF-A0A5P1EVX3-F1
#
_cell.length_a   1.000
_cell.length_b   1.000
_cell.length_c   1.000
_cell.angle_alpha   90.00
_cell.angle_beta   90.00
_cell.angle_gamma   90.00
#
_symmetry.space_group_name_H-M   'P 1'
#
loop_
_entity.id
_entity.type
_entity.pdbx_description
1 polymer ?
#
loop_
_entity_poly.entity_id
_entity_poly.type
_entity_poly.pdbx_seq_one_letter_code
_entity_poly.pdbx_strand_id
1 'polypeptide(L)'
;MVDPAIRGTFPSKILSRFADIILLCIQVEPEFRPPVTVIAESLTSLIQKMAHPHRHSNRKRSSVDASKLNIMPDMSFRSTLPYFDQPSSTISD
;
A
#
# COMPACT_ATOMS: atom_id res chain seq x y z
N MET A 1 -11.37 8.69 -11.93
CA MET A 1 -11.75 9.73 -10.95
C MET A 1 -11.17 9.33 -9.60
N VAL A 2 -10.68 10.28 -8.80
CA VAL A 2 -10.12 10.00 -7.46
C VAL A 2 -11.17 10.43 -6.43
N ASP A 3 -11.39 9.61 -5.40
CA ASP A 3 -12.35 9.91 -4.36
C ASP A 3 -12.08 11.29 -3.71
N PRO A 4 -13.09 12.15 -3.51
CA PRO A 4 -12.90 13.50 -2.97
C PRO A 4 -12.29 13.54 -1.56
N ALA A 5 -12.55 12.54 -0.72
CA ALA A 5 -12.04 12.47 0.66
C ALA A 5 -10.54 12.15 0.71
N ILE A 6 -10.00 11.47 -0.32
CA ILE A 6 -8.55 11.19 -0.45
C ILE A 6 -7.84 12.18 -1.38
N ARG A 7 -8.55 13.20 -1.88
CA ARG A 7 -7.98 14.17 -2.80
C ARG A 7 -7.01 15.09 -2.05
N GLY A 8 -5.74 15.06 -2.44
CA GLY A 8 -4.69 15.90 -1.85
C GLY A 8 -3.98 15.30 -0.64
N THR A 9 -4.38 14.10 -0.18
CA THR A 9 -3.66 13.36 0.88
C THR A 9 -2.48 12.57 0.31
N PHE A 10 -2.61 12.06 -0.92
CA PHE A 10 -1.57 11.31 -1.61
C PHE A 10 -1.17 11.95 -2.96
N PRO A 11 0.11 11.88 -3.36
CA PRO A 11 0.55 12.23 -4.70
C PRO A 11 -0.18 11.39 -5.76
N SER A 12 -0.53 12.01 -6.88
CA SER A 12 -1.21 11.34 -8.02
C SER A 12 -0.45 10.10 -8.52
N LYS A 13 0.89 10.13 -8.50
CA LYS A 13 1.74 9.01 -8.89
C LYS A 13 1.58 7.78 -7.99
N ILE A 14 1.39 7.97 -6.69
CA ILE A 14 1.18 6.89 -5.73
C ILE A 14 -0.24 6.34 -5.85
N LEU A 15 -1.24 7.24 -6.00
CA LEU A 15 -2.63 6.85 -6.23
C LEU A 15 -2.80 5.96 -7.47
N SER A 16 -2.11 6.29 -8.57
CA SER A 16 -2.13 5.45 -9.78
C SER A 16 -1.62 4.04 -9.49
N ARG A 17 -0.56 3.91 -8.69
CA ARG A 17 0.00 2.59 -8.34
C ARG A 17 -0.92 1.79 -7.42
N PHE A 18 -1.59 2.44 -6.47
CA PHE A 18 -2.63 1.78 -5.67
C PHE A 18 -3.79 1.30 -6.56
N ALA A 19 -4.22 2.11 -7.53
CA ALA A 19 -5.27 1.71 -8.47
C ALA A 19 -4.87 0.50 -9.31
N ASP A 20 -3.62 0.43 -9.78
CA ASP A 20 -3.09 -0.74 -10.50
C ASP A 20 -3.18 -2.02 -9.65
N ILE A 21 -2.80 -1.95 -8.37
CA ILE A 21 -2.86 -3.10 -7.45
C ILE A 21 -4.32 -3.51 -7.18
N ILE A 22 -5.21 -2.55 -6.94
CA ILE A 22 -6.65 -2.82 -6.76
C ILE A 22 -7.23 -3.46 -8.02
N LEU A 23 -6.80 -3.02 -9.21
CA LEU A 23 -7.25 -3.57 -10.47
C LEU A 23 -6.91 -5.06 -10.58
N LEU A 24 -5.74 -5.49 -10.09
CA LEU A 24 -5.36 -6.92 -10.02
C LEU A 24 -6.30 -7.71 -9.11
N CYS A 25 -6.79 -7.12 -8.01
CA CYS A 25 -7.70 -7.77 -7.08
C CYS A 25 -9.11 -7.98 -7.65
N ILE A 26 -9.59 -7.05 -8.49
CA ILE A 26 -10.98 -7.03 -8.99
C ILE A 26 -11.14 -7.68 -10.36
N GLN A 27 -10.08 -8.32 -10.89
CA GLN A 27 -10.15 -8.97 -12.19
C GLN A 27 -11.25 -10.04 -12.20
N VAL A 28 -12.02 -10.03 -13.29
CA VAL A 28 -13.16 -10.93 -13.53
C VAL A 28 -12.69 -12.37 -13.66
N GLU A 29 -11.57 -12.56 -14.35
CA GLU A 29 -10.99 -13.87 -14.58
C GLU A 29 -10.06 -14.23 -13.41
N PRO A 30 -10.32 -15.33 -12.69
CA PRO A 30 -9.58 -15.70 -11.48
C PRO A 30 -8.12 -16.07 -11.74
N GLU A 31 -7.79 -16.56 -12.94
CA GLU A 31 -6.43 -17.01 -13.26
C GLU A 31 -5.41 -15.88 -13.35
N PHE A 32 -5.88 -14.66 -13.63
CA PHE A 32 -5.03 -13.48 -13.67
C PHE A 32 -4.92 -12.78 -12.32
N ARG A 33 -5.69 -13.23 -11.32
CA ARG A 33 -5.61 -12.70 -9.97
C ARG A 33 -4.35 -13.23 -9.31
N PRO A 34 -3.38 -12.37 -8.98
CA PRO A 34 -2.17 -12.81 -8.31
C PRO A 34 -2.50 -13.34 -6.91
N PRO A 35 -1.64 -14.20 -6.35
CA PRO A 35 -1.80 -14.68 -4.99
C PRO A 35 -1.78 -13.49 -4.01
N VAL A 36 -2.57 -13.59 -2.93
CA VAL A 36 -2.73 -12.52 -1.94
C VAL A 36 -1.39 -12.09 -1.32
N THR A 37 -0.42 -13.01 -1.25
CA THR A 37 0.96 -12.73 -0.79
C THR A 37 1.66 -11.68 -1.66
N VAL A 38 1.58 -11.82 -2.99
CA VAL A 38 2.16 -10.87 -3.95
C VAL A 38 1.47 -9.51 -3.86
N ILE A 39 0.16 -9.49 -3.61
CA ILE A 39 -0.59 -8.23 -3.41
C ILE A 39 -0.14 -7.54 -2.12
N ALA A 40 -0.04 -8.29 -1.01
CA ALA A 40 0.41 -7.76 0.28
C ALA A 40 1.84 -7.23 0.22
N GLU A 41 2.75 -7.95 -0.46
CA GLU A 41 4.13 -7.51 -0.70
C GLU A 41 4.17 -6.22 -1.54
N SER A 42 3.36 -6.13 -2.59
CA SER A 42 3.28 -4.96 -3.47
C SER A 42 2.80 -3.72 -2.71
N LEU A 43 1.77 -3.87 -1.88
CA LEU A 43 1.28 -2.80 -1.00
C LEU A 43 2.33 -2.39 0.03
N THR A 44 2.99 -3.36 0.68
CA THR A 44 4.02 -3.10 1.69
C THR A 44 5.22 -2.37 1.08
N SER A 45 5.69 -2.78 -0.10
CA SER A 45 6.78 -2.10 -0.81
C SER A 45 6.42 -0.65 -1.16
N LEU A 46 5.16 -0.40 -1.54
CA LEU A 46 4.69 0.95 -1.85
C LEU A 46 4.67 1.85 -0.61
N ILE A 47 4.21 1.30 0.52
CA ILE A 47 4.16 1.97 1.83
C ILE A 47 5.57 2.28 2.35
N GLN A 48 6.51 1.36 2.18
CA GLN A 48 7.91 1.58 2.56
C GLN A 48 8.58 2.65 1.70
N LYS A 49 8.31 2.67 0.38
CA LYS A 49 8.84 3.68 -0.55
C LYS A 49 8.33 5.09 -0.27
N MET A 50 7.12 5.23 0.27
CA MET A 50 6.59 6.54 0.70
C MET A 50 7.11 6.95 2.09
N ALA A 51 7.37 5.99 2.99
CA ALA A 51 7.94 6.27 4.31
C ALA A 51 9.42 6.69 4.23
N HIS A 52 10.15 6.11 3.28
CA HIS A 52 11.53 6.46 2.99
C HIS A 52 11.64 6.94 1.55
N PRO A 53 11.24 8.18 1.23
CA PRO A 53 11.46 8.75 -0.09
C PRO A 53 12.98 8.84 -0.27
N HIS A 54 13.55 7.84 -0.93
CA HIS A 54 14.95 7.83 -1.29
C HIS A 54 15.22 9.13 -2.04
N ARG A 55 16.11 9.96 -1.47
CA ARG A 55 16.64 11.18 -2.10
C ARG A 55 17.43 10.80 -3.35
N HIS A 56 16.77 10.40 -4.41
CA HIS A 56 17.37 10.32 -5.73
C HIS A 56 17.06 11.59 -6.50
N SER A 57 18.02 12.51 -6.36
CA SER A 57 18.59 13.39 -7.38
C SER A 57 17.95 13.31 -8.78
N ASN A 58 17.46 14.46 -9.24
CA ASN A 58 17.36 14.87 -10.63
C ASN A 58 16.85 13.85 -11.65
N ARG A 59 15.51 13.79 -11.78
CA ARG A 59 14.89 13.63 -13.11
C ARG A 59 13.89 14.76 -13.33
N LYS A 60 14.40 15.80 -13.97
CA LYS A 60 13.67 16.95 -14.53
C LYS A 60 12.43 16.48 -15.30
N ARG A 61 11.24 16.77 -14.76
CA ARG A 61 10.01 17.12 -15.49
C ARG A 61 8.94 17.62 -14.50
N SER A 62 8.68 18.93 -14.63
CA SER A 62 7.48 19.68 -14.25
C SER A 62 6.91 19.52 -12.82
N SER A 63 7.22 20.52 -11.99
CA SER A 63 6.25 21.35 -11.25
C SER A 63 4.97 20.66 -10.76
N VAL A 64 4.96 20.16 -9.52
CA VAL A 64 4.15 20.74 -8.44
C VAL A 64 4.86 20.45 -7.11
N ASP A 65 5.02 21.49 -6.30
CA ASP A 65 5.67 21.55 -4.99
C ASP A 65 5.56 20.27 -4.12
N ALA A 66 6.63 19.49 -4.11
CA ALA A 66 6.77 18.27 -3.31
C ALA A 66 7.21 18.55 -1.85
N SER A 67 7.34 19.83 -1.47
CA SER A 67 7.84 20.24 -0.15
C SER A 67 6.77 20.22 0.95
N LYS A 68 5.51 19.93 0.61
CA LYS A 68 4.37 19.90 1.56
C LYS A 68 3.81 18.50 1.78
N LEU A 69 4.65 17.48 1.66
CA LEU A 69 4.31 16.10 2.01
C LEU A 69 4.49 15.90 3.51
N ASN A 70 3.51 16.35 4.31
CA ASN A 70 3.26 15.79 5.64
C ASN A 70 2.74 14.36 5.46
N ILE A 71 3.60 13.46 4.99
CA ILE A 71 3.35 12.02 5.02
C ILE A 71 3.32 11.67 6.50
N MET A 72 2.13 11.34 6.99
CA MET A 72 1.94 10.95 8.38
C MET A 72 2.88 9.76 8.67
N PRO A 73 3.77 9.86 9.67
CA PRO A 73 4.86 8.90 9.86
C PRO A 73 4.41 7.53 10.41
N ASP A 74 3.12 7.36 10.70
CA ASP A 74 2.56 6.08 11.17
C ASP A 74 1.58 5.53 10.14
N MET A 75 2.11 4.90 9.10
CA MET A 75 1.35 3.90 8.32
C MET A 75 1.73 2.53 8.84
N SER A 76 1.53 2.29 10.15
CA SER A 76 1.56 0.93 10.66
C SER A 76 0.42 0.16 9.99
N PHE A 77 0.80 -0.85 9.21
CA PHE A 77 -0.06 -1.95 8.86
C PHE A 77 -0.34 -2.67 10.19
N ARG A 78 -1.22 -2.11 11.04
CA ARG A 78 -1.65 -2.77 12.27
C ARG A 78 -2.39 -4.02 11.83
N SER A 79 -1.59 -5.07 11.73
CA SER A 79 -1.97 -6.40 11.37
C SER A 79 -3.19 -6.79 12.20
N THR A 80 -4.22 -7.34 11.57
CA THR A 80 -5.34 -8.01 12.25
C THR A 80 -4.91 -9.32 12.94
N LEU A 81 -3.69 -9.36 13.49
CA LEU A 81 -3.15 -10.39 14.37
C LEU A 81 -3.63 -10.23 15.83
N PRO A 82 -4.92 -10.02 16.11
CA PRO A 82 -5.46 -10.62 17.32
C PRO A 82 -6.44 -11.77 17.03
N TYR A 83 -6.69 -12.13 15.76
CA TYR A 83 -7.67 -13.18 15.45
C TYR A 83 -7.06 -14.60 15.30
N PHE A 84 -5.78 -14.73 14.95
CA PHE A 84 -5.18 -16.04 14.65
C PHE A 84 -4.39 -16.69 15.79
N ASP A 85 -4.32 -16.05 16.96
CA ASP A 85 -3.63 -16.62 18.13
C ASP A 85 -4.65 -17.23 19.10
N GLN A 86 -5.32 -18.30 18.67
CA GLN A 86 -5.84 -19.26 19.63
C GLN A 86 -4.67 -20.18 20.01
N PRO A 87 -4.17 -20.16 21.25
CA PRO A 87 -3.21 -21.16 21.69
C PRO A 87 -3.88 -22.53 21.60
N SER A 88 -3.21 -23.42 20.88
CA SER A 88 -3.46 -24.85 20.87
C SER A 88 -3.73 -25.35 22.29
N SER A 89 -4.99 -25.71 22.58
CA SER A 89 -5.28 -26.55 23.73
C SER A 89 -4.69 -27.92 23.43
N THR A 90 -3.53 -28.16 24.04
CA THR A 90 -2.89 -29.47 24.15
C THR A 90 -3.92 -30.50 24.57
N ILE A 91 -4.17 -31.49 23.71
CA ILE A 91 -4.68 -32.80 24.14
C ILE A 91 -3.57 -33.42 24.98
N SER A 92 -3.89 -33.74 26.23
CA SER A 92 -3.10 -34.61 27.08
C SER A 92 -4.09 -35.47 27.86
N ASP A 93 -3.82 -36.77 27.82
CA ASP A 93 -4.65 -37.91 28.25
C ASP A 93 -5.32 -37.81 29.64
#